data_AF-A0A1Y5EXZ7-F1
#
_entry.id   AF-A0A1Y5EXZ7-F1
#
_cell.length_a   1.000
_cell.length_b   1.000
_cell.length_c   1.000
_cell.angle_alpha   90.00
_cell.angle_beta   90.00
_cell.angle_gamma   90.00
#
_symmetry.space_group_name_H-M   'P 1'
#
loop_
_entity.id
_entity.type
_entity.pdbx_description
1 polymer ?
#
loop_
_entity_poly.entity_id
_entity_poly.type
_entity_poly.pdbx_seq_one_letter_code
_entity_poly.pdbx_strand_id
1 'polypeptide(L)'
;MQTHTKGLLLAISAYTIWGFFPLYFNLLVSVLPLEVVSQRVIWSLVCTLGIGLALGHAGRLKTALSNKHLTGWLLLSAILISINWLVYIWAVGQHRVIE
;
A
#
# COMPACT_ATOMS: atom_id res chain seq x y z
N MET A 1 -25.73 -18.07 -7.77
CA MET A 1 -24.56 -18.34 -8.64
C MET A 1 -24.31 -17.17 -9.61
N GLN A 2 -24.06 -15.93 -9.13
CA GLN A 2 -23.87 -14.75 -10.02
C GLN A 2 -22.70 -13.83 -9.61
N THR A 3 -21.71 -14.33 -8.88
CA THR A 3 -20.57 -13.51 -8.40
C THR A 3 -19.33 -13.62 -9.30
N HIS A 4 -19.25 -14.61 -10.20
CA HIS A 4 -18.04 -14.88 -10.98
C HIS A 4 -17.68 -13.76 -11.97
N THR A 5 -18.65 -13.22 -12.71
CA THR A 5 -18.38 -12.18 -13.72
C THR A 5 -17.98 -10.85 -13.08
N LYS A 6 -18.58 -10.50 -11.93
CA LYS A 6 -18.18 -9.31 -11.16
C LYS A 6 -16.78 -9.45 -10.56
N GLY A 7 -16.45 -10.65 -10.04
CA GLY A 7 -15.11 -10.96 -9.56
C GLY A 7 -14.05 -10.86 -10.67
N LEU A 8 -14.37 -11.36 -11.87
CA LEU A 8 -13.50 -11.27 -13.04
C LEU A 8 -13.25 -9.82 -13.48
N LEU A 9 -14.30 -8.99 -13.55
CA LEU A 9 -14.16 -7.57 -13.89
C LEU A 9 -13.31 -6.80 -12.86
N LEU A 10 -13.52 -7.08 -11.55
CA LEU A 10 -12.71 -6.49 -10.49
C LEU A 10 -11.24 -6.92 -10.61
N ALA A 11 -10.96 -8.20 -10.87
CA ALA A 11 -9.61 -8.68 -11.08
C ALA A 11 -8.93 -7.99 -12.27
N ILE A 12 -9.59 -7.95 -13.44
CA ILE A 12 -9.05 -7.28 -14.64
C ILE A 12 -8.74 -5.82 -14.33
N SER A 13 -9.69 -5.07 -13.76
CA SER A 13 -9.48 -3.66 -13.42
C SER A 13 -8.32 -3.46 -12.43
N ALA A 14 -8.21 -4.30 -11.41
CA ALA A 14 -7.11 -4.24 -10.44
C ALA A 14 -5.75 -4.52 -11.11
N TYR A 15 -5.65 -5.54 -11.96
CA TYR A 15 -4.43 -5.86 -12.69
C TYR A 15 -4.07 -4.79 -13.72
N THR A 16 -5.06 -4.17 -14.39
CA THR A 16 -4.84 -3.05 -15.29
C THR A 16 -4.27 -1.85 -14.53
N ILE A 17 -4.90 -1.45 -13.41
CA ILE A 17 -4.42 -0.35 -12.58
C ILE A 17 -2.98 -0.63 -12.12
N TRP A 18 -2.72 -1.83 -11.59
CA TRP A 18 -1.37 -2.23 -11.17
C TRP A 18 -0.36 -2.28 -12.31
N GLY A 19 -0.77 -2.66 -13.53
CA GLY A 19 0.08 -2.66 -14.71
C GLY A 19 0.52 -1.26 -15.17
N PHE A 20 -0.26 -0.22 -14.86
CA PHE A 20 0.10 1.18 -15.15
C PHE A 20 1.00 1.83 -14.10
N PHE A 21 1.10 1.27 -12.89
CA PHE A 21 1.95 1.80 -11.82
C PHE A 21 3.44 1.95 -12.18
N PRO A 22 4.11 0.99 -12.85
CA PRO A 22 5.49 1.16 -13.26
C PRO A 22 5.67 2.36 -14.19
N LEU A 23 4.72 2.59 -15.10
CA LEU A 23 4.74 3.73 -16.03
C LEU A 23 4.62 5.05 -15.26
N TYR A 24 3.73 5.09 -14.25
CA TYR A 24 3.62 6.23 -13.35
C TYR A 24 4.93 6.50 -12.58
N PHE A 25 5.57 5.47 -12.01
CA PHE A 25 6.83 5.67 -11.29
C PHE A 25 8.00 6.01 -12.20
N ASN A 26 8.01 5.55 -13.46
CA ASN A 26 8.99 5.99 -14.45
C ASN A 26 8.85 7.49 -14.74
N LEU A 27 7.63 8.03 -14.77
CA LEU A 27 7.39 9.48 -14.87
C LEU A 27 7.85 10.25 -13.62
N LEU A 28 7.86 9.59 -12.45
CA LEU A 28 8.29 10.15 -11.17
C LEU A 28 9.77 9.87 -10.85
N VAL A 29 10.60 9.48 -11.82
CA VAL A 29 12.00 9.07 -11.56
C VAL A 29 12.84 10.16 -10.87
N SER A 30 12.45 11.43 -11.01
CA SER A 30 13.11 12.57 -10.37
C SER A 30 12.84 12.67 -8.86
N VAL A 31 11.83 11.96 -8.34
CA VAL A 31 11.44 11.96 -6.92
C VAL A 31 12.10 10.77 -6.21
N LEU A 32 12.62 10.98 -5.00
CA LEU A 32 13.25 9.90 -4.25
C LEU A 32 12.21 8.80 -3.93
N PRO A 33 12.52 7.51 -4.17
CA PRO A 33 11.60 6.40 -3.85
C PRO A 33 11.10 6.44 -2.39
N LEU A 34 11.96 6.89 -1.47
CA LEU A 34 11.64 7.04 -0.06
C LEU A 34 10.53 8.10 0.18
N GLU A 35 10.53 9.20 -0.56
CA GLU A 35 9.52 10.25 -0.42
C GLU A 35 8.14 9.74 -0.86
N VAL A 36 8.10 8.98 -1.96
CA VAL A 36 6.87 8.36 -2.47
C VAL A 36 6.27 7.38 -1.45
N VAL A 37 7.10 6.50 -0.88
CA VAL A 37 6.66 5.55 0.15
C VAL A 37 6.23 6.29 1.42
N SER A 38 6.96 7.32 1.84
CA SER A 38 6.62 8.12 3.03
C SER A 38 5.26 8.79 2.90
N GLN A 39 4.99 9.43 1.76
CA GLN A 39 3.68 10.03 1.49
C GLN A 39 2.55 8.98 1.50
N ARG A 40 2.78 7.79 0.92
CA ARG A 40 1.81 6.68 0.98
C ARG A 40 1.51 6.26 2.41
N VAL A 41 2.53 6.14 3.26
CA VAL A 41 2.36 5.77 4.67
C VAL A 41 1.57 6.85 5.41
N ILE A 42 1.91 8.13 5.22
CA ILE A 42 1.22 9.25 5.87
C ILE A 42 -0.26 9.28 5.46
N TRP A 43 -0.56 9.23 4.16
CA TRP A 43 -1.95 9.24 3.68
C TRP A 43 -2.72 7.99 4.11
N SER A 44 -2.09 6.82 4.11
CA SER A 44 -2.73 5.59 4.62
C SER A 44 -3.09 5.72 6.10
N LEU A 45 -2.19 6.31 6.91
CA LEU A 45 -2.45 6.57 8.31
C LEU A 45 -3.62 7.56 8.50
N VAL A 46 -3.57 8.71 7.80
CA VAL A 46 -4.62 9.75 7.88
C VAL A 46 -5.98 9.19 7.48
N CYS A 47 -6.07 8.49 6.34
CA CYS A 47 -7.32 7.90 5.87
C CYS A 47 -7.82 6.80 6.82
N THR A 48 -6.94 5.89 7.27
CA THR A 48 -7.34 4.77 8.14
C THR A 48 -7.80 5.28 9.50
N LEU A 49 -7.08 6.23 10.10
CA LEU A 49 -7.49 6.85 11.36
C LEU A 49 -8.77 7.68 11.19
N GLY A 50 -8.86 8.50 10.13
CA GLY A 50 -10.04 9.32 9.86
C GLY A 50 -11.30 8.47 9.70
N ILE A 51 -11.24 7.42 8.88
CA ILE A 51 -12.35 6.49 8.67
C ILE A 51 -12.64 5.69 9.95
N GLY A 52 -11.61 5.18 10.63
CA GLY A 52 -11.76 4.41 11.87
C GLY A 52 -12.42 5.22 12.98
N LEU A 53 -12.06 6.49 13.13
CA LEU A 53 -12.68 7.41 14.08
C LEU A 53 -14.11 7.77 13.68
N ALA A 54 -14.36 8.06 12.39
CA ALA A 54 -15.70 8.33 11.88
C ALA A 54 -16.67 7.15 12.09
N LEU A 55 -16.17 5.92 12.01
CA LEU A 55 -16.92 4.69 12.29
C LEU A 55 -17.00 4.35 13.79
N GLY A 56 -16.44 5.15 14.69
CA GLY A 56 -16.47 4.91 16.14
C GLY A 56 -15.56 3.78 16.63
N HIS A 57 -14.56 3.36 15.86
CA HIS A 57 -13.68 2.23 16.17
C HIS A 57 -12.49 2.60 17.10
N ALA A 58 -12.54 3.75 17.76
CA ALA A 58 -11.47 4.25 18.63
C ALA A 58 -11.12 3.25 19.76
N GLY A 59 -12.12 2.59 20.34
CA GLY A 59 -11.92 1.56 21.37
C GLY A 59 -11.15 0.34 20.84
N ARG A 60 -11.52 -0.17 19.66
CA ARG A 60 -10.82 -1.28 19.00
C ARG A 60 -9.39 -0.92 18.63
N LEU A 61 -9.15 0.30 18.17
CA LEU A 61 -7.79 0.78 17.87
C LEU A 61 -6.93 0.77 19.14
N LYS A 62 -7.47 1.26 20.27
CA LYS A 62 -6.77 1.25 21.56
C LYS A 62 -6.47 -0.19 22.03
N THR A 63 -7.45 -1.09 21.94
CA THR A 63 -7.25 -2.51 22.31
C THR A 63 -6.21 -3.19 21.43
N ALA A 64 -6.23 -2.93 20.11
CA ALA A 64 -5.25 -3.48 19.18
C ALA A 64 -3.83 -3.00 19.51
N LEU A 65 -3.67 -1.69 19.79
CA LEU A 65 -2.38 -1.10 20.15
C LEU A 65 -1.86 -1.59 21.51
N SER A 66 -2.74 -1.88 22.47
CA SER A 66 -2.35 -2.45 23.77
C SER A 66 -1.85 -3.90 23.66
N ASN A 67 -2.22 -4.64 22.60
CA ASN A 67 -1.72 -5.99 22.38
C ASN A 67 -0.34 -5.96 21.71
N LYS A 68 0.72 -6.02 22.52
CA LYS A 68 2.12 -5.97 22.04
C LYS A 68 2.45 -7.04 21.00
N HIS A 69 1.88 -8.24 21.10
CA HIS A 69 2.12 -9.32 20.14
C HIS A 69 1.51 -8.99 18.78
N LEU A 70 0.24 -8.55 18.77
CA LEU A 70 -0.43 -8.11 17.53
C LEU A 70 0.28 -6.91 16.90
N THR A 71 0.62 -5.90 17.70
CA THR A 71 1.34 -4.71 17.24
C THR A 71 2.72 -5.08 16.68
N GLY A 72 3.42 -6.05 17.28
CA GLY A 72 4.69 -6.56 16.76
C GLY A 72 4.56 -7.17 15.35
N TRP A 73 3.55 -8.03 15.14
CA TRP A 73 3.28 -8.61 13.83
C TRP A 73 2.83 -7.57 12.79
N LEU A 74 2.03 -6.58 13.20
CA LEU A 74 1.62 -5.47 12.34
C LEU A 74 2.81 -4.61 11.93
N LEU A 75 3.73 -4.31 12.86
CA LEU A 75 4.97 -3.58 12.57
C LEU A 75 5.85 -4.37 11.59
N LEU A 76 6.06 -5.66 11.83
CA LEU A 76 6.85 -6.50 10.93
C LEU A 76 6.24 -6.54 9.52
N SER A 77 4.93 -6.71 9.43
CA SER A 77 4.20 -6.71 8.15
C SER A 77 4.33 -5.36 7.45
N ALA A 78 4.21 -4.24 8.17
CA ALA A 78 4.37 -2.90 7.64
C ALA A 78 5.80 -2.66 7.11
N ILE A 79 6.82 -3.15 7.82
CA ILE A 79 8.22 -3.06 7.39
C ILE A 79 8.43 -3.88 6.11
N LEU A 80 7.96 -5.14 6.07
CA LEU A 80 8.06 -5.99 4.88
C LEU A 80 7.39 -5.36 3.65
N ILE A 81 6.18 -4.83 3.82
CA ILE A 81 5.45 -4.14 2.75
C ILE A 81 6.20 -2.88 2.30
N SER A 82 6.75 -2.11 3.24
CA SER A 82 7.51 -0.89 2.92
C SER A 82 8.78 -1.21 2.14
N ILE A 83 9.52 -2.24 2.54
CA ILE A 83 10.71 -2.72 1.82
C ILE A 83 10.32 -3.21 0.42
N ASN A 84 9.24 -4.00 0.31
CA ASN A 84 8.75 -4.47 -0.98
C ASN A 84 8.43 -3.32 -1.95
N TRP A 85 7.72 -2.29 -1.48
CA TRP A 85 7.42 -1.11 -2.28
C TRP A 85 8.68 -0.31 -2.65
N LEU A 86 9.60 -0.14 -1.71
CA LEU A 86 10.84 0.59 -1.95
C LEU A 86 11.69 -0.10 -3.02
N VAL A 87 11.85 -1.43 -2.93
CA VAL A 87 12.58 -2.24 -3.92
C VAL A 87 11.91 -2.16 -5.28
N TYR A 88 10.57 -2.22 -5.33
CA TYR A 88 9.81 -2.10 -6.57
C TYR A 88 10.02 -0.74 -7.26
N ILE A 89 9.85 0.37 -6.54
CA ILE A 89 10.04 1.72 -7.10
C ILE A 89 11.50 1.93 -7.52
N TRP A 90 12.46 1.47 -6.71
CA TRP A 90 13.88 1.52 -7.04
C TRP A 90 14.21 0.73 -8.32
N ALA A 91 13.66 -0.48 -8.48
CA ALA A 91 13.86 -1.31 -9.66
C ALA A 91 13.29 -0.67 -10.94
N VAL A 92 12.13 -0.02 -10.85
CA VAL A 92 11.53 0.74 -11.95
C VAL A 92 12.39 1.96 -12.32
N GLY A 93 12.95 2.67 -11.34
CA GLY A 93 13.77 3.86 -11.57
C GLY A 93 15.17 3.57 -12.14
N GLN A 94 15.76 2.41 -11.82
CA GLN A 94 17.08 2.01 -12.33
C GLN A 94 17.05 1.42 -13.75
N HIS A 95 15.95 1.57 -14.50
CA HIS A 95 15.82 1.14 -15.90
C HIS A 95 16.13 -0.35 -16.18
N ARG A 96 16.24 -1.22 -15.17
CA ARG A 96 16.37 -2.69 -15.35
C ARG A 96 15.09 -3.39 -15.86
N VAL A 97 14.13 -2.63 -16.37
CA VAL A 97 12.90 -3.15 -16.99
C VAL A 97 13.04 -3.24 -18.52
N ILE A 98 14.12 -2.69 -19.10
CA ILE A 98 14.33 -2.63 -20.56
C ILE A 98 15.61 -3.32 -21.07
N GLU A 99 16.23 -4.20 -20.27
CA GLU A 99 17.25 -5.16 -20.77
C GLU A 99 16.75 -6.60 -20.65
#